data_AF-Q3A0I6-F1
#
_entry.id   AF-Q3A0I6-F1
#
_cell.length_a   1.000
_cell.length_b   1.000
_cell.length_c   1.000
_cell.angle_alpha   90.00
_cell.angle_beta   90.00
_cell.angle_gamma   90.00
#
_symmetry.space_group_name_H-M   'P 1'
#
loop_
_entity.id
_entity.type
_entity.pdbx_description
1 polymer ?
#
loop_
_entity_poly.entity_id
_entity_poly.type
_entity_poly.pdbx_seq_one_letter_code
_entity_poly.pdbx_strand_id
1 'polypeptide(L)'
;MKLRTFQIMLVFVAVLCAVGIIAGLGGSGDGIDANDFPPAWLKAMGGLAGGPRLATRDLTANGIPWRQPLALTAGMSRKFTVSTADDKVRRGGFVLEGRRPDRLEIRYQPKSVQRLNGEKVKVQSWPNEEKGSPKFVVYDGGGTFWFFNAGPGTIKIRLED
;
A
#
# COMPACT_ATOMS: atom_id res chain seq x y z
N MET A 1 -37.05 -39.49 -23.84
CA MET A 1 -35.69 -39.48 -23.26
C MET A 1 -34.99 -38.17 -23.60
N LYS A 2 -34.96 -37.15 -22.70
CA LYS A 2 -34.18 -35.89 -22.89
C LYS A 2 -34.27 -34.87 -21.73
N LEU A 3 -34.44 -35.31 -20.47
CA LEU A 3 -34.61 -34.39 -19.33
C LEU A 3 -33.69 -34.64 -18.13
N ARG A 4 -32.90 -35.73 -18.11
CA ARG A 4 -32.01 -36.05 -16.97
C ARG A 4 -30.57 -35.54 -17.13
N THR A 5 -30.13 -35.22 -18.35
CA THR A 5 -28.73 -34.83 -18.60
C THR A 5 -28.44 -33.36 -18.23
N PHE A 6 -29.45 -32.49 -18.27
CA PHE A 6 -29.28 -31.07 -17.94
C PHE A 6 -29.14 -30.79 -16.43
N GLN A 7 -29.60 -31.69 -15.56
CA GLN A 7 -29.44 -31.52 -14.11
C GLN A 7 -28.03 -31.87 -13.61
N ILE A 8 -27.33 -32.80 -14.26
CA ILE A 8 -25.98 -33.19 -13.83
C ILE A 8 -24.95 -32.10 -14.17
N MET A 9 -25.14 -31.39 -15.29
CA MET A 9 -24.23 -30.31 -15.69
C MET A 9 -24.33 -29.06 -14.80
N LEU A 10 -25.52 -28.79 -14.23
CA LEU A 10 -25.73 -27.68 -13.29
C LEU A 10 -25.10 -27.93 -11.91
N VAL A 11 -24.99 -29.19 -11.49
CA VAL A 11 -24.37 -29.54 -10.20
C VAL A 11 -22.84 -29.34 -10.25
N PHE A 12 -22.18 -29.58 -11.39
CA PHE A 12 -20.73 -29.37 -11.50
C PHE A 12 -20.31 -27.89 -11.56
N VAL A 13 -21.16 -26.99 -12.08
CA VAL A 13 -20.86 -25.55 -12.09
C VAL A 13 -21.00 -24.94 -10.69
N ALA A 14 -21.95 -25.42 -9.88
CA ALA A 14 -22.10 -24.96 -8.50
C ALA A 14 -20.93 -25.40 -7.59
N VAL A 15 -20.37 -26.60 -7.81
CA VAL A 15 -19.23 -27.10 -7.03
C VAL A 15 -17.92 -26.40 -7.41
N LEU A 16 -17.76 -25.93 -8.65
CA LEU A 16 -16.59 -25.14 -9.04
C LEU A 16 -16.65 -23.67 -8.57
N CYS A 17 -17.83 -23.11 -8.30
CA CYS A 17 -17.94 -21.82 -7.60
C CYS A 17 -17.63 -21.91 -6.10
N ALA A 18 -17.72 -23.10 -5.50
CA ALA A 18 -17.48 -23.31 -4.06
C ALA A 18 -16.02 -23.65 -3.70
N VAL A 19 -15.18 -24.04 -4.67
CA VAL A 19 -13.79 -24.51 -4.42
C VAL A 19 -12.71 -23.51 -4.89
N GLY A 20 -13.10 -22.37 -5.48
CA GLY A 20 -12.16 -21.36 -6.01
C GLY A 20 -11.85 -20.14 -5.13
N ILE A 21 -12.50 -19.96 -3.98
CA ILE A 21 -12.28 -18.80 -3.09
C ILE A 21 -12.26 -19.23 -1.61
N ILE A 22 -11.40 -20.20 -1.28
CA ILE A 22 -10.98 -20.41 0.11
C ILE A 22 -9.45 -20.51 0.09
N ALA A 23 -8.83 -19.36 -0.15
CA ALA A 23 -7.45 -19.10 0.22
C ALA A 23 -7.46 -17.82 1.05
N GLY A 24 -7.56 -17.97 2.37
CA GLY A 24 -7.15 -16.94 3.32
C GLY A 24 -8.16 -15.86 3.69
N LEU A 25 -9.44 -16.19 3.94
CA LEU A 25 -10.29 -15.38 4.82
C LEU A 25 -10.05 -15.82 6.27
N GLY A 26 -8.96 -15.32 6.84
CA GLY A 26 -8.59 -15.52 8.24
C GLY A 26 -7.52 -14.49 8.60
N GLY A 27 -7.85 -13.55 9.47
CA GLY A 27 -6.90 -12.53 9.90
C GLY A 27 -7.56 -11.18 10.13
N SER A 28 -8.12 -11.03 11.31
CA SER A 28 -8.39 -9.74 11.93
C SER A 28 -7.11 -8.90 11.96
N GLY A 29 -7.21 -7.64 11.56
CA GLY A 29 -6.20 -6.63 11.88
C GLY A 29 -4.97 -6.61 10.97
N ASP A 30 -4.26 -5.51 11.12
CA ASP A 30 -2.91 -5.24 10.63
C ASP A 30 -2.71 -4.86 9.17
N GLY A 31 -1.77 -3.92 9.03
CA GLY A 31 -1.30 -3.41 7.76
C GLY A 31 -0.75 -4.54 6.89
N ILE A 32 -0.41 -4.18 5.65
CA ILE A 32 0.37 -5.09 4.82
C ILE A 32 1.70 -5.30 5.54
N ASP A 33 1.94 -6.51 6.04
CA ASP A 33 3.23 -6.90 6.63
C ASP A 33 4.34 -6.48 5.67
N ALA A 34 5.32 -5.72 6.14
CA ALA A 34 6.40 -5.22 5.30
C ALA A 34 7.16 -6.34 4.55
N ASN A 35 7.15 -7.57 5.07
CA ASN A 35 7.74 -8.75 4.43
C ASN A 35 6.90 -9.27 3.25
N ASP A 36 5.58 -9.15 3.33
CA ASP A 36 4.64 -9.58 2.28
C ASP A 36 4.34 -8.48 1.26
N PHE A 37 5.04 -7.36 1.35
CA PHE A 37 4.94 -6.28 0.39
C PHE A 37 5.78 -6.51 -0.89
N PRO A 38 5.22 -6.30 -2.10
CA PRO A 38 3.83 -5.95 -2.38
C PRO A 38 2.88 -7.14 -2.18
N PRO A 39 1.61 -6.90 -1.79
CA PRO A 39 0.67 -7.98 -1.53
C PRO A 39 0.46 -8.86 -2.77
N ALA A 40 0.14 -10.13 -2.58
CA ALA A 40 0.09 -11.13 -3.66
C ALA A 40 -0.81 -10.73 -4.84
N TRP A 41 -1.97 -10.11 -4.57
CA TRP A 41 -2.87 -9.61 -5.60
C TRP A 41 -2.24 -8.50 -6.45
N LEU A 42 -1.39 -7.65 -5.84
CA LEU A 42 -0.66 -6.60 -6.54
C LEU A 42 0.44 -7.20 -7.42
N LYS A 43 1.13 -8.25 -6.95
CA LYS A 43 2.08 -9.03 -7.75
C LYS A 43 1.40 -9.70 -8.95
N ALA A 44 0.15 -10.14 -8.80
CA ALA A 44 -0.62 -10.84 -9.82
C ALA A 44 -1.19 -9.95 -10.94
N MET A 45 -1.24 -8.62 -10.77
CA MET A 45 -1.78 -7.70 -11.80
C MET A 45 -0.89 -7.48 -13.04
N GLY A 46 0.18 -8.29 -13.20
CA GLY A 46 0.84 -8.48 -14.49
C GLY A 46 1.81 -7.37 -14.88
N GLY A 47 3.09 -7.58 -14.57
CA GLY A 47 4.20 -6.78 -15.07
C GLY A 47 5.34 -6.64 -14.07
N LEU A 48 6.07 -7.74 -13.82
CA LEU A 48 7.33 -7.80 -13.05
C LEU A 48 7.29 -7.09 -11.66
N ALA A 49 6.81 -7.81 -10.63
CA ALA A 49 7.00 -7.50 -9.21
C ALA A 49 6.11 -6.42 -8.52
N GLY A 50 4.93 -6.08 -9.03
CA GLY A 50 3.87 -5.44 -8.21
C GLY A 50 3.62 -3.94 -8.43
N GLY A 51 3.64 -3.48 -9.69
CA GLY A 51 3.28 -2.11 -10.08
C GLY A 51 4.43 -1.10 -10.05
N PRO A 52 4.28 0.07 -10.70
CA PRO A 52 5.31 1.09 -10.76
C PRO A 52 5.66 1.66 -9.37
N ARG A 53 6.91 2.09 -9.20
CA ARG A 53 7.36 2.78 -7.98
C ARG A 53 6.85 4.21 -7.95
N LEU A 54 6.58 4.73 -6.76
CA LEU A 54 6.23 6.12 -6.55
C LEU A 54 7.46 7.00 -6.79
N ALA A 55 7.34 8.02 -7.64
CA ALA A 55 8.44 8.94 -7.89
C ALA A 55 8.38 10.16 -6.96
N THR A 56 9.51 10.81 -6.71
CA THR A 56 9.58 12.05 -5.91
C THR A 56 8.70 13.17 -6.45
N ARG A 57 8.59 13.28 -7.78
CA ARG A 57 7.72 14.25 -8.47
C ARG A 57 6.23 14.06 -8.15
N ASP A 58 5.84 12.86 -7.73
CA ASP A 58 4.45 12.53 -7.40
C ASP A 58 4.08 12.96 -5.98
N LEU A 59 5.07 13.31 -5.15
CA LEU A 59 4.87 13.77 -3.79
C LEU A 59 5.07 15.27 -3.72
N THR A 60 4.06 16.02 -3.27
CA THR A 60 4.13 17.48 -3.16
C THR A 60 3.69 17.95 -1.78
N ALA A 61 4.43 18.90 -1.20
CA ALA A 61 4.03 19.63 0.00
C ALA A 61 3.76 21.08 -0.40
N ASN A 62 2.51 21.54 -0.28
CA ASN A 62 2.09 22.89 -0.69
C ASN A 62 2.50 23.23 -2.13
N GLY A 63 2.35 22.27 -3.06
CA GLY A 63 2.71 22.42 -4.48
C GLY A 63 4.20 22.27 -4.79
N ILE A 64 5.06 22.12 -3.77
CA ILE A 64 6.51 21.93 -3.97
C ILE A 64 6.80 20.42 -3.99
N PRO A 65 7.42 19.89 -5.06
CA PRO A 65 7.82 18.48 -5.12
C PRO A 65 8.75 18.08 -3.97
N TRP A 66 8.66 16.81 -3.57
CA TRP A 66 9.54 16.23 -2.56
C TRP A 66 11.00 16.39 -2.98
N ARG A 67 11.82 16.94 -2.08
CA ARG A 67 13.28 17.00 -2.24
C ARG A 67 13.91 15.95 -1.36
N GLN A 68 14.66 15.02 -1.96
CA GLN A 68 15.38 13.99 -1.23
C GLN A 68 16.79 14.45 -0.84
N PRO A 69 17.33 13.96 0.30
CA PRO A 69 16.60 13.30 1.38
C PRO A 69 15.72 14.30 2.14
N LEU A 70 14.53 13.86 2.58
CA LEU A 70 13.75 14.65 3.54
C LEU A 70 14.39 14.49 4.93
N ALA A 71 14.86 15.58 5.51
CA ALA A 71 15.28 15.61 6.91
C ALA A 71 14.11 16.03 7.81
N LEU A 72 13.78 15.20 8.80
CA LEU A 72 12.82 15.50 9.87
C LEU A 72 13.54 15.50 11.21
N THR A 73 13.58 16.64 11.89
CA THR A 73 14.12 16.71 13.26
C THR A 73 13.10 16.14 14.26
N ALA A 74 13.54 15.96 15.51
CA ALA A 74 12.71 15.44 16.59
C ALA A 74 11.42 16.25 16.76
N GLY A 75 10.28 15.57 16.83
CA GLY A 75 8.95 16.18 16.98
C GLY A 75 8.39 16.85 15.73
N MET A 76 9.10 16.86 14.61
CA MET A 76 8.58 17.43 13.37
C MET A 76 7.62 16.48 12.66
N SER A 77 6.57 17.06 12.08
CA SER A 77 5.71 16.39 11.12
C SER A 77 5.82 17.04 9.75
N ARG A 78 5.63 16.24 8.70
CA ARG A 78 5.48 16.75 7.34
C ARG A 78 4.45 15.95 6.56
N LYS A 79 3.67 16.67 5.77
CA LYS A 79 2.58 16.13 4.96
C LYS A 79 2.93 16.29 3.48
N PHE A 80 2.67 15.26 2.69
CA PHE A 80 2.81 15.28 1.24
C PHE A 80 1.55 14.73 0.58
N THR A 81 1.03 15.46 -0.40
CA THR A 81 -0.03 15.01 -1.29
C THR A 81 0.59 14.15 -2.38
N VAL A 82 -0.09 13.04 -2.72
CA VAL A 82 0.27 12.18 -3.83
C VAL A 82 -0.56 12.56 -5.06
N SER A 83 0.10 12.78 -6.20
CA SER A 83 -0.55 12.99 -7.51
C SER A 83 -1.42 11.80 -7.90
N THR A 84 -2.42 12.02 -8.74
CA THR A 84 -3.14 10.93 -9.41
C THR A 84 -2.25 10.31 -10.50
N ALA A 85 -2.47 9.05 -10.85
CA ALA A 85 -1.76 8.38 -11.94
C ALA A 85 -2.73 7.53 -12.79
N ASP A 86 -2.33 7.24 -14.03
CA ASP A 86 -3.12 6.41 -14.96
C ASP A 86 -3.06 4.92 -14.59
N ASP A 87 -1.97 4.50 -13.94
CA ASP A 87 -1.81 3.14 -13.41
C ASP A 87 -2.69 2.93 -12.18
N LYS A 88 -3.35 1.76 -12.10
CA LYS A 88 -4.29 1.40 -11.02
C LYS A 88 -3.69 1.55 -9.62
N VAL A 89 -2.38 1.37 -9.46
CA VAL A 89 -1.67 1.35 -8.17
C VAL A 89 -0.15 1.48 -8.36
N ARG A 90 0.52 2.10 -7.39
CA ARG A 90 1.98 2.31 -7.28
C ARG A 90 2.51 1.77 -5.94
N ARG A 91 3.82 1.60 -5.83
CA ARG A 91 4.53 1.20 -4.61
C ARG A 91 5.31 2.37 -4.01
N GLY A 92 5.01 2.75 -2.77
CA GLY A 92 5.79 3.72 -2.00
C GLY A 92 6.71 3.03 -1.01
N GLY A 93 7.97 2.81 -1.38
CA GLY A 93 9.02 2.30 -0.48
C GLY A 93 9.88 3.44 0.06
N PHE A 94 10.26 3.38 1.33
CA PHE A 94 11.07 4.40 2.00
C PHE A 94 12.33 3.81 2.62
N VAL A 95 13.46 4.48 2.39
CA VAL A 95 14.75 4.19 3.04
C VAL A 95 14.97 5.21 4.14
N LEU A 96 15.23 4.73 5.35
CA LEU A 96 15.39 5.54 6.56
C LEU A 96 16.85 5.53 7.02
N GLU A 97 17.39 6.70 7.32
CA GLU A 97 18.73 6.89 7.89
C GLU A 97 18.65 7.81 9.10
N GLY A 98 19.40 7.53 10.17
CA GLY A 98 19.47 8.39 11.34
C GLY A 98 19.56 7.62 12.65
N ARG A 99 19.53 8.35 13.77
CA ARG A 99 19.56 7.76 15.11
C ARG A 99 18.14 7.37 15.51
N ARG A 100 17.90 6.06 15.71
CA ARG A 100 16.58 5.47 16.02
C ARG A 100 15.50 5.75 14.96
N PRO A 101 15.70 5.29 13.69
CA PRO A 101 14.72 5.47 12.63
C PRO A 101 13.42 4.69 12.87
N ASP A 102 13.43 3.71 13.78
CA ASP A 102 12.25 2.99 14.29
C ASP A 102 11.16 3.94 14.81
N ARG A 103 11.56 5.08 15.36
CA ARG A 103 10.63 6.09 15.93
C ARG A 103 9.96 6.99 14.87
N LEU A 104 10.07 6.66 13.59
CA LEU A 104 9.34 7.35 12.53
C LEU A 104 7.97 6.72 12.33
N GLU A 105 6.93 7.53 12.43
CA GLU A 105 5.57 7.15 12.08
C GLU A 105 5.25 7.62 10.66
N ILE A 106 4.81 6.69 9.80
CA ILE A 106 4.37 7.01 8.44
C ILE A 106 2.94 6.52 8.25
N ARG A 107 2.07 7.43 7.77
CA ARG A 107 0.68 7.13 7.45
C ARG A 107 0.35 7.53 6.04
N TYR A 108 -0.29 6.64 5.29
CA TYR A 108 -0.87 6.92 3.99
C TYR A 108 -2.40 6.85 4.04
N GLN A 109 -3.06 7.97 3.72
CA GLN A 109 -4.50 8.04 3.55
C GLN A 109 -4.81 8.19 2.06
N PRO A 110 -5.44 7.17 1.44
CA PRO A 110 -6.01 7.31 0.12
C PRO A 110 -7.12 8.37 0.13
N LYS A 111 -7.34 9.04 -1.00
CA LYS A 111 -8.52 9.91 -1.20
C LYS A 111 -9.81 9.12 -0.94
N SER A 112 -10.73 9.66 -0.11
CA SER A 112 -11.86 8.98 0.52
C SER A 112 -12.85 8.23 -0.38
N VAL A 113 -12.83 8.49 -1.69
CA VAL A 113 -13.76 7.91 -2.67
C VAL A 113 -13.20 6.69 -3.40
N GLN A 114 -11.93 6.35 -3.18
CA GLN A 114 -11.28 5.26 -3.88
C GLN A 114 -11.81 3.91 -3.41
N ARG A 115 -12.05 3.02 -4.38
CA ARG A 115 -12.51 1.66 -4.15
C ARG A 115 -11.66 0.67 -4.92
N LEU A 116 -11.33 -0.44 -4.30
CA LEU A 116 -10.69 -1.59 -4.92
C LEU A 116 -11.67 -2.76 -4.80
N ASN A 117 -12.04 -3.38 -5.94
CA ASN A 117 -13.01 -4.48 -5.99
C ASN A 117 -14.35 -4.17 -5.28
N GLY A 118 -14.83 -2.92 -5.37
CA GLY A 118 -16.08 -2.49 -4.74
C GLY A 118 -15.97 -2.07 -3.26
N GLU A 119 -14.85 -2.37 -2.61
CA GLU A 119 -14.59 -1.99 -1.22
C GLU A 119 -13.79 -0.70 -1.12
N LYS A 120 -14.07 0.10 -0.08
CA LYS A 120 -13.31 1.33 0.18
C LYS A 120 -11.88 0.96 0.61
N VAL A 121 -10.89 1.56 -0.06
CA VAL A 121 -9.49 1.36 0.33
C VAL A 121 -9.24 1.92 1.72
N LYS A 122 -8.53 1.15 2.55
CA LYS A 122 -8.25 1.52 3.94
C LYS A 122 -7.00 2.39 4.03
N VAL A 123 -6.94 3.16 5.11
CA VAL A 123 -5.72 3.87 5.53
C VAL A 123 -4.64 2.83 5.82
N GLN A 124 -3.44 3.08 5.34
CA GLN A 124 -2.26 2.30 5.68
C GLN A 124 -1.41 3.09 6.66
N SER A 125 -0.96 2.43 7.72
CA SER A 125 -0.02 2.99 8.68
C SER A 125 1.11 2.01 8.80
N TRP A 126 2.34 2.51 8.87
CA TRP A 126 3.49 1.70 9.22
C TRP A 126 3.86 2.01 10.67
N PRO A 127 3.57 1.10 11.61
CA PRO A 127 3.93 1.27 13.00
C PRO A 127 5.39 0.86 13.27
N ASN A 128 6.01 1.66 14.15
CA ASN A 128 7.31 1.63 14.84
C ASN A 128 7.89 0.27 15.29
N GLU A 129 7.15 -0.85 15.20
CA GLU A 129 7.61 -2.15 15.72
C GLU A 129 8.23 -3.08 14.65
N GLU A 130 8.00 -2.80 13.37
CA GLU A 130 8.59 -3.58 12.28
C GLU A 130 10.04 -3.13 12.01
N LYS A 131 10.99 -4.08 12.03
CA LYS A 131 12.35 -3.81 11.56
C LYS A 131 12.35 -3.84 10.03
N GLY A 132 12.55 -2.69 9.38
CA GLY A 132 12.73 -2.66 7.92
C GLY A 132 12.48 -1.31 7.28
N SER A 133 12.50 -1.31 5.95
CA SER A 133 12.09 -0.18 5.11
C SER A 133 10.57 -0.11 5.02
N PRO A 134 9.92 1.01 5.38
CA PRO A 134 8.48 1.16 5.27
C PRO A 134 8.03 1.05 3.82
N LYS A 135 6.97 0.27 3.56
CA LYS A 135 6.41 0.05 2.22
C LYS A 135 4.90 0.22 2.22
N PHE A 136 4.36 0.86 1.17
CA PHE A 136 2.96 1.24 1.06
C PHE A 136 2.41 1.00 -0.35
N VAL A 137 1.16 0.54 -0.44
CA VAL A 137 0.41 0.51 -1.71
C VAL A 137 -0.22 1.87 -1.90
N VAL A 138 0.12 2.55 -2.99
CA VAL A 138 -0.37 3.88 -3.33
C VAL A 138 -1.38 3.77 -4.44
N TYR A 139 -2.60 4.22 -4.21
CA TYR A 139 -3.68 4.08 -5.19
C TYR A 139 -3.66 5.21 -6.24
N ASP A 140 -4.25 4.91 -7.41
CA ASP A 140 -4.33 5.76 -8.61
C ASP A 140 -4.97 7.13 -8.36
N GLY A 141 -6.03 7.19 -7.55
CA GLY A 141 -6.70 8.42 -7.13
C GLY A 141 -5.89 9.28 -6.14
N GLY A 142 -4.63 8.91 -5.89
CA GLY A 142 -3.69 9.63 -5.05
C GLY A 142 -4.05 9.55 -3.57
N GLY A 143 -3.65 10.56 -2.81
CA GLY A 143 -3.89 10.58 -1.37
C GLY A 143 -2.90 11.48 -0.66
N THR A 144 -2.58 11.12 0.57
CA THR A 144 -1.64 11.90 1.38
C THR A 144 -0.80 10.99 2.25
N PHE A 145 0.50 11.27 2.30
CA PHE A 145 1.41 10.76 3.31
C PHE A 145 1.61 11.78 4.44
N TRP A 146 1.65 11.29 5.68
CA TRP A 146 2.13 12.02 6.85
C TRP A 146 3.32 11.28 7.41
N PHE A 147 4.36 12.05 7.72
CA PHE A 147 5.57 11.59 8.37
C PHE A 147 5.68 12.34 9.68
N PHE A 148 5.91 11.63 10.78
CA PHE A 148 6.12 12.22 12.10
C PHE A 148 7.31 11.54 12.78
N ASN A 149 8.28 12.35 13.20
CA ASN A 149 9.45 11.85 13.92
C ASN A 149 9.22 11.95 15.43
N ALA A 150 8.85 10.83 16.06
CA ALA A 150 8.70 10.73 17.51
C ALA A 150 10.04 10.48 18.25
N GLY A 151 11.15 10.35 17.50
CA GLY A 151 12.47 10.04 18.03
C GLY A 151 13.26 11.27 18.50
N PRO A 152 14.35 11.06 19.24
CA PRO A 152 15.15 12.16 19.83
C PRO A 152 16.16 12.79 18.85
N GLY A 153 16.19 12.40 17.58
CA GLY A 153 17.20 12.86 16.61
C GLY A 153 16.65 13.04 15.21
N THR A 154 17.46 13.58 14.30
CA THR A 154 17.06 13.78 12.91
C THR A 154 17.02 12.46 12.14
N ILE A 155 15.92 12.23 11.43
CA ILE A 155 15.74 11.11 10.50
C ILE A 155 15.76 11.67 9.08
N LYS A 156 16.56 11.05 8.21
CA LYS A 156 16.59 11.29 6.77
C LYS A 156 15.78 10.21 6.07
N ILE A 157 14.89 10.63 5.18
CA ILE A 157 13.95 9.77 4.46
C ILE A 157 14.19 9.92 2.97
N ARG A 158 14.42 8.80 2.28
CA ARG A 158 14.51 8.73 0.82
C ARG A 158 13.41 7.79 0.30
N LEU A 159 12.93 8.00 -0.93
CA LEU A 159 12.17 6.94 -1.60
C LEU A 159 13.15 5.89 -2.10
N GLU A 160 12.70 4.65 -2.12
CA GLU A 160 13.42 3.53 -2.73
C GLU A 160 13.41 3.68 -4.26
N ASP A 161 14.59 3.74 -4.88
CA ASP A 161 14.79 3.82 -6.33
C ASP A 161 14.46 2.50 -7.04
#